data_AF-A0A4R7V2V6-F1
#
_entry.id   AF-A0A4R7V2V6-F1
#
_cell.length_a   1.000
_cell.length_b   1.000
_cell.length_c   1.000
_cell.angle_alpha   90.00
_cell.angle_beta   90.00
_cell.angle_gamma   90.00
#
_symmetry.space_group_name_H-M   'P 1'
#
loop_
_entity.id
_entity.type
_entity.pdbx_description
1 polymer ?
#
loop_
_entity_poly.entity_id
_entity_poly.type
_entity_poly.pdbx_seq_one_letter_code
_entity_poly.pdbx_strand_id
1 'polypeptide(L)'
;MAHTTQLDPDEIRKQADNHDTTREDIVAQLEQLKTAVDDVLGRSTSAATRALSTSTDTWVENVKKSVIEHMKAMADNIRRESNNQEGTDEDFNQQIMNIPLETGTFLGVK
;
A
#
# COMPACT_ATOMS: atom_id res chain seq x y z
N MET A 1 -13.04 21.12 18.68
CA MET A 1 -13.29 19.88 17.92
C MET A 1 -12.26 18.89 18.37
N ALA A 2 -12.66 17.78 19.01
CA ALA A 2 -11.71 16.75 19.41
C ALA A 2 -11.11 16.18 18.12
N HIS A 3 -9.80 16.33 17.93
CA HIS A 3 -9.09 15.57 16.91
C HIS A 3 -9.18 14.11 17.36
N THR A 4 -10.07 13.35 16.73
CA THR A 4 -9.91 11.90 16.76
C THR A 4 -8.60 11.59 16.06
N THR A 5 -7.72 10.84 16.72
CA THR A 5 -6.48 10.33 16.13
C THR A 5 -6.79 9.20 15.13
N GLN A 6 -8.06 8.80 15.00
CA GLN A 6 -8.50 7.77 14.05
C GLN A 6 -8.60 8.35 12.65
N LEU A 7 -7.79 7.79 11.76
CA LEU A 7 -8.01 7.86 10.33
C LEU A 7 -9.15 6.89 9.98
N ASP A 8 -9.96 7.23 8.97
CA ASP A 8 -11.05 6.37 8.52
C ASP A 8 -10.49 5.03 7.97
N PRO A 9 -10.82 3.87 8.58
CA PRO A 9 -10.34 2.56 8.14
C PRO A 9 -10.70 2.26 6.67
N ASP A 10 -11.84 2.76 6.19
CA ASP A 10 -12.25 2.56 4.80
C ASP A 10 -11.38 3.37 3.83
N GLU A 11 -10.92 4.55 4.25
CA GLU A 11 -10.00 5.38 3.47
C GLU A 11 -8.59 4.78 3.45
N ILE A 12 -8.13 4.21 4.56
CA ILE A 12 -6.86 3.47 4.66
C ILE A 12 -6.88 2.23 3.75
N ARG A 13 -7.96 1.43 3.81
CA ARG A 13 -8.13 0.24 2.95
C ARG A 13 -8.16 0.63 1.47
N LYS A 14 -8.91 1.68 1.12
CA LYS A 14 -8.96 2.21 -0.24
C LYS A 14 -7.58 2.64 -0.73
N GLN A 15 -6.73 3.20 0.12
CA GLN A 15 -5.37 3.56 -0.25
C GLN A 15 -4.51 2.33 -0.57
N ALA A 16 -4.61 1.26 0.23
CA ALA A 16 -3.93 -0.01 -0.06
C ALA A 16 -4.41 -0.61 -1.39
N ASP A 17 -5.72 -0.59 -1.66
CA ASP A 17 -6.30 -1.12 -2.89
C ASP A 17 -5.89 -0.30 -4.13
N ASN A 18 -5.76 1.03 -3.98
CA ASN A 18 -5.21 1.89 -5.03
C ASN A 18 -3.75 1.54 -5.36
N HIS A 19 -2.93 1.21 -4.35
CA HIS A 19 -1.56 0.76 -4.55
C HIS A 19 -1.51 -0.59 -5.28
N ASP A 20 -2.38 -1.53 -4.92
CA ASP A 20 -2.48 -2.82 -5.61
C ASP A 20 -2.94 -2.66 -7.07
N THR A 21 -3.95 -1.83 -7.32
CA THR A 21 -4.45 -1.52 -8.67
C THR A 21 -3.36 -0.87 -9.53
N THR A 22 -2.70 0.16 -9.00
CA THR A 22 -1.63 0.87 -9.71
C THR A 22 -0.45 -0.07 -10.02
N ARG A 23 -0.15 -1.01 -9.11
CA ARG A 23 0.88 -2.02 -9.33
C ARG A 23 0.53 -2.91 -10.52
N GLU A 24 -0.71 -3.39 -10.60
CA GLU A 24 -1.19 -4.22 -11.71
C GLU A 24 -1.12 -3.48 -13.04
N ASP A 25 -1.52 -2.21 -13.07
CA ASP A 25 -1.42 -1.35 -14.26
C ASP A 25 0.04 -1.20 -14.73
N ILE A 26 0.97 -0.97 -13.81
CA ILE A 26 2.41 -0.87 -14.13
C ILE A 26 2.91 -2.21 -14.68
N VAL A 27 2.55 -3.34 -14.09
CA VAL A 27 2.95 -4.66 -14.59
C VAL A 27 2.46 -4.86 -16.04
N ALA A 28 1.19 -4.55 -16.32
CA ALA A 28 0.62 -4.66 -17.66
C ALA A 28 1.36 -3.76 -18.67
N GLN A 29 1.71 -2.54 -18.29
CA GLN A 29 2.48 -1.63 -19.15
C GLN A 29 3.90 -2.15 -19.42
N LEU A 30 4.57 -2.74 -18.43
CA LEU A 30 5.89 -3.33 -18.60
C LEU A 30 5.86 -4.54 -19.56
N GLU A 31 4.80 -5.36 -19.49
CA GLU A 31 4.61 -6.48 -20.41
C GLU A 31 4.37 -6.00 -21.83
N GLN A 32 3.52 -4.98 -22.03
CA GLN A 32 3.29 -4.35 -23.33
C GLN A 32 4.59 -3.78 -23.92
N LEU A 33 5.41 -3.11 -23.10
CA LEU A 33 6.71 -2.59 -23.54
C LEU A 33 7.62 -3.72 -24.02
N LYS A 34 7.66 -4.83 -23.27
CA LYS A 34 8.49 -5.99 -23.65
C LYS A 34 8.04 -6.57 -24.98
N THR A 35 6.74 -6.78 -25.18
CA THR A 35 6.18 -7.24 -26.46
C THR A 35 6.53 -6.30 -27.61
N ALA A 36 6.41 -4.98 -27.42
CA ALA A 36 6.77 -4.01 -28.45
C ALA A 36 8.26 -4.07 -28.83
N VAL A 37 9.13 -4.28 -27.86
CA VAL A 37 10.58 -4.41 -28.11
C VAL A 37 10.92 -5.73 -28.80
N ASP A 38 10.26 -6.83 -28.42
CA ASP A 38 10.41 -8.13 -29.08
C ASP A 38 9.94 -8.09 -30.55
N ASP A 39 8.83 -7.39 -30.83
CA ASP A 39 8.33 -7.17 -32.19
C ASP A 39 9.34 -6.38 -33.05
N VAL A 40 9.97 -5.35 -32.48
CA VAL A 40 11.01 -4.57 -33.16
C VAL A 40 12.25 -5.43 -33.40
N LEU A 41 12.61 -6.30 -32.47
CA LEU A 41 13.74 -7.22 -32.59
C LEU A 41 13.50 -8.30 -33.65
N GLY A 42 12.26 -8.79 -33.78
CA GLY A 42 11.85 -9.68 -34.85
C GLY A 42 11.91 -9.03 -36.25
N ARG A 43 11.74 -7.72 -36.33
CA ARG A 43 11.82 -6.94 -37.59
C ARG A 43 13.23 -6.44 -37.92
N SER A 44 14.08 -6.24 -36.91
CA SER A 44 15.43 -5.71 -37.05
C SER A 44 16.38 -6.34 -36.03
N THR A 45 17.31 -7.16 -36.50
CA THR A 45 18.32 -7.82 -35.64
C THR A 45 19.62 -7.02 -35.52
N SER A 46 19.56 -5.70 -35.72
CA SER A 46 20.73 -4.84 -35.64
C SER A 46 21.37 -4.89 -34.25
N ALA A 47 22.66 -4.56 -34.15
CA ALA A 47 23.34 -4.45 -32.86
C ALA A 47 22.64 -3.45 -31.92
N ALA A 48 22.11 -2.35 -32.47
CA ALA A 48 21.35 -1.36 -31.72
C ALA A 48 20.03 -1.94 -31.19
N THR A 49 19.31 -2.72 -31.99
CA THR A 49 18.03 -3.34 -31.58
C THR A 49 18.23 -4.39 -30.48
N ARG A 50 19.32 -5.17 -30.56
CA ARG A 50 19.69 -6.11 -29.48
C ARG A 50 20.07 -5.38 -28.19
N ALA A 51 20.84 -4.30 -28.29
CA ALA A 51 21.17 -3.47 -27.14
C ALA A 51 19.93 -2.85 -26.49
N LEU A 52 18.96 -2.41 -27.29
CA LEU A 52 17.66 -1.92 -26.80
C LEU A 52 16.92 -3.01 -26.01
N SER A 53 16.80 -4.21 -26.55
CA SER A 53 16.17 -5.35 -25.85
C SER A 53 16.83 -5.65 -24.50
N THR A 54 18.16 -5.75 -24.46
CA THR A 54 18.89 -5.98 -23.19
C THR A 54 18.68 -4.84 -22.18
N SER A 55 18.67 -3.60 -22.66
CA SER A 55 18.40 -2.43 -21.81
C SER A 55 16.96 -2.44 -21.28
N THR A 56 15.99 -2.80 -22.11
CA THR A 56 14.58 -2.92 -21.70
C THR A 56 14.39 -4.02 -20.67
N ASP A 57 14.96 -5.21 -20.87
CA ASP A 57 14.88 -6.29 -19.88
C ASP A 57 15.47 -5.88 -18.53
N THR A 58 16.63 -5.21 -18.54
CA THR A 58 17.29 -4.72 -17.32
C THR A 58 16.43 -3.66 -16.62
N TRP A 59 15.85 -2.75 -17.40
CA TRP A 59 14.98 -1.70 -16.87
C TRP A 59 13.69 -2.28 -16.28
N VAL A 60 13.02 -3.20 -16.98
CA VAL A 60 11.81 -3.89 -16.49
C VAL A 60 12.11 -4.61 -15.16
N GLU A 61 13.23 -5.30 -15.07
CA GLU A 61 13.65 -6.00 -13.85
C GLU A 61 13.91 -5.03 -12.69
N ASN A 62 14.54 -3.89 -12.96
CA ASN A 62 14.77 -2.85 -11.96
C ASN A 62 13.46 -2.21 -11.48
N VAL A 63 12.50 -1.97 -12.37
CA VAL A 63 11.18 -1.45 -12.00
C VAL A 63 10.42 -2.46 -11.14
N LYS A 64 10.48 -3.76 -11.48
CA LYS A 64 9.88 -4.83 -10.68
C LYS A 64 10.46 -4.89 -9.26
N LYS A 65 11.79 -4.86 -9.13
CA LYS A 65 12.47 -4.90 -7.83
C LYS A 65 12.29 -3.64 -6.99
N SER A 66 12.27 -2.47 -7.62
CA SER A 66 12.19 -1.22 -6.86
C SER A 66 10.75 -0.78 -6.65
N VAL A 67 10.02 -0.51 -7.73
CA VAL A 67 8.72 0.16 -7.64
C VAL A 67 7.64 -0.80 -7.18
N ILE A 68 7.52 -1.96 -7.83
CA ILE A 68 6.48 -2.94 -7.53
C ILE A 68 6.66 -3.52 -6.12
N GLU A 69 7.90 -3.84 -5.74
CA GLU A 69 8.20 -4.35 -4.40
C GLU A 69 7.93 -3.30 -3.31
N HIS A 70 8.31 -2.04 -3.54
CA HIS A 70 8.00 -0.95 -2.59
C HIS A 70 6.50 -0.70 -2.47
N MET A 71 5.75 -0.73 -3.58
CA MET A 71 4.29 -0.57 -3.55
C MET A 71 3.61 -1.69 -2.77
N LYS A 72 4.08 -2.93 -2.94
CA LYS A 72 3.61 -4.07 -2.16
C LYS A 72 3.92 -3.89 -0.67
N ALA A 73 5.16 -3.55 -0.32
CA ALA A 73 5.54 -3.30 1.06
C ALA A 73 4.73 -2.16 1.70
N MET A 74 4.40 -1.12 0.93
CA MET A 74 3.58 -0.01 1.38
C MET A 74 2.13 -0.45 1.64
N ALA A 75 1.51 -1.20 0.72
CA ALA A 75 0.17 -1.75 0.92
C ALA A 75 0.11 -2.68 2.14
N ASP A 76 1.13 -3.53 2.35
CA ASP A 76 1.22 -4.43 3.51
C ASP A 76 1.36 -3.65 4.82
N ASN A 77 2.19 -2.60 4.83
CA ASN A 77 2.34 -1.73 6.01
C ASN A 77 1.05 -0.95 6.32
N ILE A 78 0.36 -0.44 5.31
CA ILE A 78 -0.93 0.26 5.46
C ILE A 78 -1.97 -0.68 6.07
N ARG A 79 -2.08 -1.92 5.57
CA ARG A 79 -2.99 -2.94 6.11
C ARG A 79 -2.64 -3.31 7.55
N ARG A 80 -1.34 -3.46 7.86
CA ARG A 80 -0.87 -3.75 9.22
C ARG A 80 -1.23 -2.61 10.18
N GLU A 81 -1.02 -1.37 9.77
CA GLU A 81 -1.35 -0.20 10.58
C GLU A 81 -2.85 -0.07 10.80
N SER A 82 -3.67 -0.33 9.78
CA SER A 82 -5.14 -0.41 9.93
C SER A 82 -5.56 -1.42 11.00
N ASN A 83 -4.99 -2.62 10.99
CA ASN A 83 -5.32 -3.66 11.97
C ASN A 83 -4.84 -3.30 13.38
N ASN A 84 -3.70 -2.60 13.51
CA ASN A 84 -3.21 -2.14 14.81
C ASN A 84 -4.12 -1.06 15.42
N GLN A 85 -4.69 -0.17 14.60
CA GLN A 85 -5.64 0.85 15.06
C GLN A 85 -6.93 0.19 15.58
N GLU A 86 -7.50 -0.78 14.85
CA GLU A 86 -8.69 -1.53 15.30
C GLU A 86 -8.44 -2.23 16.66
N GLY A 87 -7.29 -2.90 16.83
CA GLY A 87 -6.95 -3.59 18.08
C GLY A 87 -6.71 -2.63 19.26
N THR A 88 -6.12 -1.46 19.00
CA THR A 88 -5.89 -0.45 20.04
C THR A 88 -7.20 0.20 20.47
N ASP A 89 -8.16 0.36 19.55
CA ASP A 89 -9.49 0.91 19.84
C ASP A 89 -10.35 -0.03 20.68
N GLU A 90 -10.34 -1.33 20.41
CA GLU A 90 -11.04 -2.30 21.25
C GLU A 90 -10.50 -2.27 22.69
N ASP A 91 -9.19 -2.18 22.85
CA ASP A 91 -8.52 -2.17 24.15
C ASP A 91 -8.79 -0.85 24.90
N PHE A 92 -8.73 0.30 24.22
CA PHE A 92 -9.11 1.58 24.83
C PHE A 92 -10.59 1.68 25.15
N ASN A 93 -11.48 1.15 24.30
CA ASN A 93 -12.90 1.16 24.56
C ASN A 93 -13.25 0.27 25.77
N GLN A 94 -12.62 -0.90 25.90
CA GLN A 94 -12.74 -1.74 27.10
C GLN A 94 -12.18 -1.03 28.34
N GLN A 95 -11.04 -0.36 28.24
CA GLN A 95 -10.47 0.40 29.35
C GLN A 95 -11.41 1.54 29.77
N ILE A 96 -11.95 2.34 28.84
CA ILE A 96 -12.89 3.43 29.11
C ILE A 96 -14.17 2.90 29.77
N MET A 97 -14.75 1.82 29.25
CA MET A 97 -15.98 1.22 29.80
C MET A 97 -15.75 0.59 31.19
N ASN A 98 -14.51 0.21 31.51
CA ASN A 98 -14.12 -0.33 32.81
C ASN A 98 -13.53 0.73 33.76
N ILE A 99 -13.45 2.00 33.39
CA ILE A 99 -13.14 3.06 34.35
C ILE A 99 -14.31 3.10 35.34
N PRO A 100 -14.07 2.85 36.64
CA PRO A 100 -15.11 3.03 37.64
C PRO A 100 -15.49 4.51 37.62
N LEU A 101 -16.70 4.83 37.14
CA LEU A 101 -17.27 6.16 37.33
C LEU A 101 -17.45 6.33 38.85
N GLU A 102 -16.55 7.05 39.49
CA GLU A 102 -16.67 7.43 40.89
C GLU A 102 -17.88 8.39 41.04
N THR A 103 -19.08 7.82 41.11
CA THR A 103 -20.32 8.54 41.41
C THR A 103 -20.30 9.17 42.81
N GLY A 104 -19.30 8.83 43.65
CA GLY A 104 -19.07 9.42 44.97
C GLY A 104 -18.67 10.89 44.94
N THR A 105 -17.90 11.32 43.93
CA THR A 105 -17.40 12.71 43.84
C THR A 105 -18.40 13.64 43.15
N PHE A 106 -19.35 13.10 42.38
CA PHE A 106 -20.36 13.87 41.65
C PHE A 106 -21.63 14.16 42.48
N LEU A 107 -21.97 13.31 43.46
CA LEU A 107 -23.19 13.45 44.27
C LEU A 107 -22.99 14.20 45.59
N GLY A 108 -21.77 14.63 45.92
CA GLY A 108 -21.53 15.49 47.08
C GLY A 108 -21.99 14.90 48.42
N VAL A 109 -21.95 13.58 48.59
CA VAL A 109 -22.22 12.94 49.88
C VAL A 109 -20.88 12.71 50.58
N LYS A 110 -20.50 13.73 51.36
CA LYS A 110 -19.39 13.86 52.33
C LYS A 110 -18.33 12.77 52.38
#